data_AF-A0A972P8B9-F1
#
_entry.id   AF-A0A972P8B9-F1
#
_cell.length_a   1.000
_cell.length_b   1.000
_cell.length_c   1.000
_cell.angle_alpha   90.00
_cell.angle_beta   90.00
_cell.angle_gamma   90.00
#
_symmetry.space_group_name_H-M   'P 1'
#
loop_
_entity.id
_entity.type
_entity.pdbx_description
1 polymer ?
#
loop_
_entity_poly.entity_id
_entity_poly.type
_entity_poly.pdbx_seq_one_letter_code
_entity_poly.pdbx_strand_id
1 'polypeptide(L)' 'MYRQQALKAHFAGRPNTPLDACRRPGPSPEGAGPGRRRCRRCGEEIEPDRLEAVPEAAFCVDCQGKQERRRRHG' A
#
# COMPACT_ATOMS: atom_id res chain seq x y z
N MET A 1 10.06 -11.18 43.23
CA MET A 1 9.19 -10.72 42.12
C MET A 1 9.72 -9.42 41.47
N TYR A 2 11.02 -9.32 41.17
CA TYR A 2 11.62 -8.05 40.68
C TYR A 2 11.49 -7.85 39.17
N ARG A 3 11.59 -8.93 38.38
CA ARG A 3 11.47 -8.89 36.91
C ARG A 3 10.13 -8.32 36.44
N GLN A 4 9.03 -8.68 37.12
CA GLN A 4 7.70 -8.17 36.78
C GLN A 4 7.54 -6.68 37.10
N GLN A 5 8.13 -6.21 38.21
CA GLN A 5 8.10 -4.78 38.57
C GLN A 5 8.87 -3.93 37.56
N ALA A 6 10.05 -4.39 37.11
CA ALA A 6 10.83 -3.70 36.09
C ALA A 6 10.10 -3.59 34.75
N LEU A 7 9.43 -4.68 34.31
CA LEU A 7 8.64 -4.66 33.07
C LEU A 7 7.46 -3.67 33.17
N LYS A 8 6.73 -3.66 34.30
CA LYS A 8 5.64 -2.71 34.51
C LYS A 8 6.12 -1.26 34.50
N ALA A 9 7.25 -0.97 35.15
CA ALA A 9 7.84 0.37 35.15
C ALA A 9 8.25 0.82 33.74
N HIS A 10 8.87 -0.07 32.96
CA HIS A 10 9.29 0.21 31.58
C HIS A 10 8.12 0.59 30.65
N PHE A 11 6.96 -0.04 30.82
CA PHE A 11 5.78 0.18 29.97
C PHE A 11 4.75 1.17 30.55
N ALA A 12 4.98 1.74 31.74
CA ALA A 12 4.00 2.57 32.44
C ALA A 12 3.56 3.85 31.70
N GLY A 13 4.37 4.38 30.78
CA GLY A 13 4.07 5.58 29.99
C GLY A 13 3.60 5.33 28.56
N ARG A 14 3.53 4.06 28.11
CA ARG A 14 3.02 3.73 26.78
C ARG A 14 1.53 3.40 26.89
N PRO A 15 0.63 4.17 26.25
CA PRO A 15 -0.76 3.76 26.19
C PRO A 15 -0.82 2.45 25.40
N ASN A 16 -1.53 1.46 25.94
CA ASN A 16 -1.77 0.19 25.26
C ASN A 16 -2.86 0.40 24.20
N THR A 17 -2.62 1.34 23.29
CA THR A 17 -3.55 1.62 22.20
C THR A 17 -3.60 0.38 21.32
N PRO A 18 -4.79 -0.17 21.03
CA PRO A 18 -4.91 -1.21 20.04
C PRO A 18 -4.25 -0.72 18.75
N LEU A 19 -3.53 -1.61 18.06
CA LEU A 19 -2.77 -1.30 16.83
C LEU A 19 -3.61 -0.53 15.77
N ASP A 20 -4.93 -0.60 15.88
CA ASP A 20 -5.89 0.12 15.04
C ASP A 20 -5.91 1.64 15.25
N ALA A 21 -5.56 2.16 16.44
CA ALA A 21 -5.64 3.59 16.75
C ALA A 21 -4.58 4.45 16.04
N CYS A 22 -3.44 3.86 15.68
CA CYS A 22 -2.39 4.51 14.89
C CYS A 22 -2.49 4.19 13.40
N ARG A 23 -3.45 3.36 13.00
CA ARG A 23 -3.70 3.09 11.58
C ARG A 23 -4.29 4.36 11.00
N ARG A 24 -3.45 5.21 10.41
CA ARG A 24 -3.94 6.19 9.43
C ARG A 24 -4.80 5.37 8.45
N PRO A 25 -6.10 5.64 8.30
CA PRO A 25 -6.80 5.11 7.16
C PRO A 25 -5.97 5.54 5.95
N GLY A 26 -5.41 4.57 5.24
CA GLY A 26 -4.79 4.85 3.94
C GLY A 26 -5.82 5.58 3.07
N PRO A 27 -5.40 6.26 2.00
CA PRO A 27 -6.37 6.86 1.07
C PRO A 27 -7.45 5.82 0.76
N SER A 28 -8.71 6.18 1.05
CA SER A 28 -9.87 5.30 0.88
C SER A 28 -9.78 4.54 -0.43
N PRO A 29 -10.15 3.25 -0.48
CA PRO A 29 -10.22 2.50 -1.73
C PRO A 29 -11.39 2.95 -2.62
N GLU A 30 -12.07 4.07 -2.30
CA GLU A 30 -13.23 4.62 -3.03
C GLU A 30 -12.96 4.99 -4.50
N GLY A 31 -11.75 4.75 -5.01
CA GLY A 31 -11.43 4.81 -6.43
C GLY A 31 -11.37 3.46 -7.17
N ALA A 32 -11.62 2.32 -6.53
CA ALA A 32 -11.49 1.00 -7.15
C ALA A 32 -12.84 0.29 -7.30
N GLY A 33 -13.77 0.88 -8.06
CA GLY A 33 -14.85 0.09 -8.63
C GLY A 33 -14.28 -0.99 -9.57
N PRO A 34 -14.96 -2.13 -9.76
CA PRO A 34 -14.51 -3.17 -10.70
C PRO A 34 -14.39 -2.54 -12.09
N GLY A 35 -13.16 -2.38 -12.58
CA GLY A 35 -12.86 -1.85 -13.91
C GLY A 35 -12.21 -0.47 -13.97
N ARG A 36 -12.07 0.27 -12.86
CA ARG A 36 -11.37 1.58 -12.86
C ARG A 36 -10.19 1.51 -11.91
N ARG A 37 -9.01 1.20 -12.44
CA ARG A 37 -7.77 1.25 -11.64
C ARG A 37 -6.93 2.44 -12.05
N ARG A 38 -6.26 3.06 -11.10
CA ARG A 38 -5.23 4.06 -11.36
C ARG A 38 -3.84 3.43 -11.33
N CYS A 39 -2.97 3.87 -12.23
CA CYS A 39 -1.56 3.54 -12.25
C CYS A 39 -0.91 3.99 -10.95
N ARG A 40 -0.23 3.09 -10.24
CA ARG A 40 0.45 3.39 -8.96
C ARG A 40 1.61 4.38 -9.09
N ARG A 41 2.04 4.70 -10.32
CA ARG A 41 3.18 5.59 -10.59
C ARG A 41 2.75 6.98 -11.02
N CYS A 42 1.93 7.11 -12.06
CA CYS A 42 1.50 8.40 -12.59
C CYS A 42 0.12 8.84 -12.10
N GLY A 43 -0.68 7.94 -11.52
CA GLY A 43 -2.04 8.25 -11.04
C GLY A 43 -3.13 8.32 -12.12
N GLU A 44 -2.76 8.13 -13.39
CA GLU A 44 -3.68 8.04 -14.53
C GLU A 44 -4.53 6.77 -14.48
N GLU A 45 -5.72 6.82 -15.06
CA GLU A 45 -6.58 5.65 -15.21
C GLU A 45 -5.90 4.62 -16.13
N ILE A 46 -5.93 3.35 -15.74
CA ILE A 46 -5.45 2.25 -16.55
C ILE A 46 -6.54 1.92 -17.55
N GLU A 47 -6.16 1.96 -18.83
CA GLU A 47 -7.02 1.57 -19.96
C GLU A 47 -7.81 0.28 -19.65
N PRO A 48 -9.13 0.27 -19.91
CA PRO A 48 -9.99 -0.87 -19.62
C PRO A 48 -9.55 -2.12 -20.36
N ASP A 49 -9.16 -2.01 -21.63
CA ASP A 49 -8.61 -3.11 -22.45
C ASP A 49 -7.44 -3.81 -21.74
N ARG A 50 -6.60 -3.03 -21.07
CA ARG A 50 -5.47 -3.58 -20.32
C ARG A 50 -5.88 -4.23 -19.00
N LEU A 51 -6.96 -3.76 -18.38
CA LEU A 51 -7.53 -4.41 -17.20
C LEU A 51 -8.30 -5.68 -17.57
N GLU A 52 -8.86 -5.75 -18.77
CA GLU A 52 -9.46 -6.96 -19.34
C GLU A 52 -8.38 -8.01 -19.66
N ALA A 53 -7.30 -7.59 -20.32
CA ALA A 53 -6.17 -8.48 -20.63
C ALA A 53 -5.39 -8.90 -19.38
N VAL A 54 -5.14 -7.96 -18.45
CA VAL A 54 -4.41 -8.20 -17.20
C VAL A 54 -5.21 -7.64 -16.02
N PRO A 55 -6.11 -8.45 -15.44
CA PRO A 55 -6.95 -8.05 -14.33
C PRO A 55 -6.22 -7.78 -13.04
N GLU A 56 -4.89 -7.78 -12.98
CA GLU A 56 -4.08 -7.40 -11.81
C GLU A 56 -3.11 -6.24 -12.11
N ALA A 57 -3.22 -5.61 -13.29
CA ALA A 57 -2.30 -4.57 -13.72
C ALA A 57 -2.23 -3.39 -12.72
N ALA A 58 -1.01 -3.09 -12.26
CA ALA A 58 -0.75 -2.05 -11.25
C ALA A 58 -0.18 -0.73 -11.81
N PHE A 59 0.32 -0.73 -13.05
CA PHE A 59 0.88 0.44 -13.75
C PHE A 59 0.15 0.66 -15.06
N CYS A 60 0.24 1.80 -15.76
CA CYS A 60 -0.16 1.92 -17.17
C CYS A 60 0.91 1.32 -18.11
N VAL A 61 0.61 1.17 -19.41
CA VAL A 61 1.55 0.61 -20.42
C VAL A 61 2.87 1.39 -20.44
N ASP A 62 2.81 2.72 -20.45
CA ASP A 62 4.01 3.57 -20.45
C ASP A 62 4.89 3.37 -19.22
N CYS A 63 4.26 3.35 -18.04
CA CYS A 63 4.97 3.17 -16.78
C CYS A 63 5.54 1.77 -16.66
N GLN A 64 4.83 0.75 -17.15
CA GLN A 64 5.29 -0.63 -17.22
C GLN A 64 6.51 -0.73 -18.15
N GLY A 65 6.45 -0.21 -19.38
CA GLY A 65 7.58 -0.23 -20.31
C GLY A 65 8.81 0.55 -19.81
N LYS A 66 8.61 1.64 -19.05
CA LYS A 66 9.71 2.32 -18.35
C LYS A 66 10.33 1.45 -17.25
N GLN A 67 9.53 0.68 -16.51
CA GLN A 67 10.01 -0.23 -15.46
C GLN A 67 10.79 -1.41 -16.04
N GLU A 68 10.30 -2.01 -17.13
CA GLU A 68 10.95 -3.14 -17.80
C GLU A 68 12.30 -2.74 -18.41
N ARG A 69 12.37 -1.57 -19.06
CA ARG A 69 13.64 -1.01 -19.56
C ARG A 69 14.66 -0.83 -18.44
N ARG A 70 14.25 -0.32 -17.27
CA ARG A 70 15.14 -0.18 -16.11
C ARG A 70 15.65 -1.52 -15.61
N ARG A 71 14.80 -2.56 -15.59
CA ARG A 71 15.20 -3.91 -15.16
C ARG A 71 16.17 -4.60 -16.13
N ARG A 72 16.09 -4.30 -17.43
CA ARG A 72 16.95 -4.90 -18.45
C ARG A 72 18.39 -4.37 -18.44
N HIS A 73 18.60 -3.17 -17.89
CA HIS A 73 19.89 -2.48 -17.88
C HIS A 73 20.45 -2.27 -16.46
N GLY A 74 19.83 -2.90 -15.45
CA GLY A 74 20.26 -2.86 -14.05
C GLY A 74 21.02 -4.11 -13.64
#